data_AF-A0A386WQY4-F1
#
_entry.id   AF-A0A386WQY4-F1
#
_cell.length_a   1.000
_cell.length_b   1.000
_cell.length_c   1.000
_cell.angle_alpha   90.00
_cell.angle_beta   90.00
_cell.angle_gamma   90.00
#
_symmetry.space_group_name_H-M   'P 1'
#
loop_
_entity.id
_entity.type
_entity.pdbx_description
1 polymer ?
#
loop_
_entity_poly.entity_id
_entity_poly.type
_entity_poly.pdbx_seq_one_letter_code
_entity_poly.pdbx_strand_id
1 'polypeptide(L)'
;MAEMLARFEGTGVGRIFVGPGDPLPSWDGPVLGPLVAAGAVVHLSYKTNPLADVLAWVARKPPGLLLKLTRNHEPEQQRGGDPTVAQFHAAWAELVAALADVPGRDEMLLGPVYTRYWWEKHPGDRRWLLRVPVDFVGWDVYSDLGYRSPADLLSIPRQVAAETGVPYLVAELGALPGAGRAAWMRAMVAAIAADGGLTACWYHREGWDLTDQPDLPVWQAIIKEATVTTAPPNLLAVRALLLAELGLHGLAPGEVGIVGDPAHRGGYHCGRDRVVSGDYSVVESSRDRAGLSGYASGLDVGEFSVRSGGTTHNLRTFSTWMVRQCASGAADARDIREVIYSPDGRTVRRWDACGRRTSGDGSHVYHTHFSFFRDATKAGRDLTPLFRRYLAEIGLTTTEGVAQMFCKHGDRGENVRALQYALHNIGFPPGTIDGTYGDATAAALKKAEASIGVTSDGKTYDADSYTRIQALFVKRFSAGERGPKGDPGGLTMDQVATELAARITAGPAAT
;
A
#
# COMPACT_ATOMS: atom_id res chain seq x y z
N MET A 1 -8.07 -14.68 -22.54
CA MET A 1 -7.35 -14.33 -21.30
C MET A 1 -6.24 -13.30 -21.55
N ALA A 2 -5.37 -13.50 -22.53
CA ALA A 2 -4.30 -12.53 -22.86
C ALA A 2 -4.81 -11.08 -23.03
N GLU A 3 -5.92 -10.89 -23.74
CA GLU A 3 -6.57 -9.58 -23.91
C GLU A 3 -7.01 -8.96 -22.58
N MET A 4 -7.55 -9.77 -21.65
CA MET A 4 -7.94 -9.30 -20.32
C MET A 4 -6.72 -8.86 -19.52
N LEU A 5 -5.62 -9.62 -19.53
CA LEU A 5 -4.39 -9.24 -18.84
C LEU A 5 -3.75 -7.98 -19.42
N ALA A 6 -3.82 -7.80 -20.74
CA ALA A 6 -3.37 -6.57 -21.38
C ALA A 6 -4.24 -5.36 -21.00
N ARG A 7 -5.56 -5.56 -20.86
CA ARG A 7 -6.51 -4.51 -20.45
C ARG A 7 -6.42 -4.19 -18.95
N PHE A 8 -6.05 -5.16 -18.13
CA PHE A 8 -5.94 -5.04 -16.68
C PHE A 8 -4.51 -5.37 -16.22
N GLU A 9 -3.56 -4.56 -16.66
CA GLU A 9 -2.14 -4.71 -16.30
C GLU A 9 -1.96 -4.73 -14.77
N GLY A 10 -1.09 -5.63 -14.28
CA GLY A 10 -0.89 -5.85 -12.85
C GLY A 10 -1.87 -6.84 -12.20
N THR A 11 -2.76 -7.47 -12.98
CA THR A 11 -3.66 -8.52 -12.47
C THR A 11 -2.89 -9.62 -11.73
N GLY A 12 -3.09 -9.71 -10.42
CA GLY A 12 -2.43 -10.70 -9.55
C GLY A 12 -3.12 -12.07 -9.51
N VAL A 13 -4.35 -12.18 -10.00
CA VAL A 13 -5.14 -13.42 -9.99
C VAL A 13 -6.11 -13.49 -11.17
N GLY A 14 -6.22 -14.65 -11.80
CA GLY A 14 -7.28 -14.94 -12.76
C GLY A 14 -8.17 -16.07 -12.24
N ARG A 15 -9.47 -15.80 -12.06
CA ARG A 15 -10.45 -16.83 -11.72
C ARG A 15 -11.07 -17.44 -12.98
N ILE A 16 -11.05 -18.77 -13.07
CA ILE A 16 -11.53 -19.55 -14.21
C ILE A 16 -12.69 -20.44 -13.75
N PHE A 17 -13.77 -20.46 -14.52
CA PHE A 17 -14.93 -21.31 -14.28
C PHE A 17 -14.97 -22.44 -15.29
N VAL A 18 -15.11 -23.66 -14.79
CA VAL A 18 -15.32 -24.87 -15.60
C VAL A 18 -16.70 -25.41 -15.26
N GLY A 19 -17.58 -25.42 -16.26
CA GLY A 19 -18.95 -25.88 -16.11
C GLY A 19 -19.06 -27.40 -15.94
N PRO A 20 -20.23 -27.90 -15.55
CA PRO A 20 -20.45 -29.34 -15.46
C PRO A 20 -20.21 -30.04 -16.80
N GLY A 21 -19.25 -30.96 -16.82
CA GLY A 21 -18.90 -31.74 -18.01
C GLY A 21 -17.90 -31.07 -18.96
N ASP A 22 -17.51 -29.82 -18.71
CA ASP A 22 -16.47 -29.16 -19.50
C ASP A 22 -15.07 -29.69 -19.14
N PRO A 23 -14.16 -29.82 -20.11
CA PRO A 23 -12.79 -30.25 -19.85
C PRO A 23 -12.01 -29.18 -19.08
N LEU A 24 -11.09 -29.61 -18.21
CA LEU A 24 -10.14 -28.72 -17.54
C LEU A 24 -9.21 -28.06 -18.58
N PRO A 25 -9.00 -26.74 -18.56
CA PRO A 25 -8.18 -26.05 -19.55
C PRO A 25 -6.70 -26.44 -19.41
N SER A 26 -5.96 -26.54 -20.52
CA SER A 26 -4.53 -26.87 -20.47
C SER A 26 -3.69 -25.70 -19.92
N TRP A 27 -2.60 -26.04 -19.22
CA TRP A 27 -1.71 -25.06 -18.56
C TRP A 27 -0.99 -24.12 -19.54
N ASP A 28 -0.72 -24.58 -20.74
CA ASP A 28 -0.11 -23.85 -21.86
C ASP A 28 -1.14 -23.30 -22.86
N GLY A 29 -2.43 -23.57 -22.63
CA GLY A 29 -3.50 -23.21 -23.53
C GLY A 29 -3.88 -21.74 -23.48
N PRO A 30 -4.82 -21.29 -24.35
CA PRO A 30 -5.19 -19.87 -24.49
C PRO A 30 -5.88 -19.27 -23.25
N VAL A 31 -6.33 -20.13 -22.32
CA VAL A 31 -6.98 -19.71 -21.06
C VAL A 31 -5.94 -19.55 -19.95
N LEU A 32 -5.19 -20.61 -19.63
CA LEU A 32 -4.24 -20.58 -18.51
C LEU A 32 -2.86 -20.09 -18.88
N GLY A 33 -2.38 -20.38 -20.09
CA GLY A 33 -1.04 -20.01 -20.57
C GLY A 33 -0.70 -18.53 -20.34
N PRO A 34 -1.60 -17.58 -20.65
CA PRO A 34 -1.36 -16.17 -20.35
C PRO A 34 -1.21 -15.85 -18.86
N LEU A 35 -1.97 -16.51 -17.98
CA LEU A 35 -1.85 -16.33 -16.52
C LEU A 35 -0.54 -16.90 -16.00
N VAL A 36 -0.17 -18.09 -16.48
CA VAL A 36 1.11 -18.74 -16.15
C VAL A 36 2.28 -17.85 -16.56
N ALA A 37 2.26 -17.32 -17.79
CA ALA A 37 3.31 -16.45 -18.31
C ALA A 37 3.42 -15.14 -17.53
N ALA A 38 2.31 -14.62 -17.00
CA ALA A 38 2.28 -13.42 -16.17
C ALA A 38 2.67 -13.68 -14.69
N GLY A 39 2.85 -14.94 -14.28
CA GLY A 39 3.04 -15.30 -12.88
C GLY A 39 1.81 -15.00 -12.00
N ALA A 40 0.63 -14.85 -12.60
CA ALA A 40 -0.60 -14.57 -11.88
C ALA A 40 -1.11 -15.84 -11.18
N VAL A 41 -1.72 -15.67 -10.01
CA VAL A 41 -2.39 -16.77 -9.31
C VAL A 41 -3.53 -17.31 -10.18
N VAL A 42 -3.60 -18.63 -10.34
CA VAL A 42 -4.74 -19.26 -11.01
C VAL A 42 -5.77 -19.66 -9.94
N HIS A 43 -7.01 -19.16 -10.03
CA HIS A 43 -8.12 -19.64 -9.20
C HIS A 43 -9.10 -20.43 -10.04
N LEU A 44 -9.01 -21.76 -10.00
CA LEU A 44 -9.91 -22.63 -10.74
C LEU A 44 -11.14 -22.98 -9.88
N SER A 45 -12.32 -22.62 -10.36
CA SER A 45 -13.62 -23.06 -9.85
C SER A 45 -14.24 -24.05 -10.85
N TYR A 46 -14.50 -25.29 -10.43
CA TYR A 46 -15.00 -26.33 -11.33
C TYR A 46 -16.17 -27.11 -10.72
N LYS A 47 -17.02 -27.70 -11.56
CA LYS A 47 -18.13 -28.58 -11.15
C LYS A 47 -18.00 -29.95 -11.82
N THR A 48 -18.34 -31.00 -11.08
CA THR A 48 -18.55 -32.38 -11.56
C THR A 48 -17.39 -33.09 -12.30
N ASN A 49 -16.20 -32.51 -12.46
CA ASN A 49 -15.05 -33.22 -13.04
C ASN A 49 -14.64 -34.42 -12.15
N PRO A 50 -14.32 -35.59 -12.75
CA PRO A 50 -13.80 -36.75 -12.03
C PRO A 50 -12.51 -36.40 -11.28
N LEU A 51 -12.35 -36.92 -10.05
CA LEU A 51 -11.16 -36.64 -9.24
C LEU A 51 -9.87 -37.07 -9.95
N ALA A 52 -9.87 -38.21 -10.64
CA ALA A 52 -8.71 -38.69 -11.39
C ALA A 52 -8.23 -37.68 -12.44
N ASP A 53 -9.15 -37.01 -13.14
CA ASP A 53 -8.82 -36.00 -14.14
C ASP A 53 -8.26 -34.74 -13.49
N VAL A 54 -8.82 -34.34 -12.35
CA VAL A 54 -8.31 -33.21 -11.56
C VAL A 54 -6.90 -33.48 -11.06
N LEU A 55 -6.62 -34.67 -10.52
CA LEU A 55 -5.29 -35.06 -10.04
C LEU A 55 -4.28 -35.11 -11.19
N ALA A 56 -4.67 -35.68 -12.34
CA ALA A 56 -3.82 -35.70 -13.53
C ALA A 56 -3.53 -34.29 -14.06
N TRP A 57 -4.50 -33.38 -13.97
CA TRP A 57 -4.35 -31.97 -14.34
C TRP A 57 -3.43 -31.22 -13.36
N VAL A 58 -3.62 -31.39 -12.05
CA VAL A 58 -2.75 -30.82 -11.01
C VAL A 58 -1.31 -31.30 -11.15
N ALA A 59 -1.10 -32.58 -11.46
CA ALA A 59 0.24 -33.15 -11.64
C ALA A 59 1.05 -32.49 -12.80
N ARG A 60 0.36 -31.79 -13.71
CA ARG A 60 0.98 -31.03 -14.81
C ARG A 60 1.12 -29.53 -14.52
N LYS A 61 0.79 -29.07 -13.31
CA LYS A 61 0.91 -27.67 -12.91
C LYS A 61 2.38 -27.22 -13.01
N PRO A 62 2.66 -26.05 -13.62
CA PRO A 62 4.00 -25.46 -13.58
C PRO A 62 4.50 -25.26 -12.13
N PRO A 63 5.77 -25.56 -11.81
CA PRO A 63 6.33 -25.34 -10.49
C PRO A 63 6.39 -23.83 -10.16
N GLY A 64 6.20 -23.46 -8.90
CA GLY A 64 6.20 -22.07 -8.43
C GLY A 64 4.91 -21.29 -8.71
N LEU A 65 3.98 -21.85 -9.50
CA LEU A 65 2.68 -21.23 -9.75
C LEU A 65 1.72 -21.51 -8.59
N LEU A 66 1.25 -20.46 -7.92
CA LEU A 66 0.22 -20.59 -6.89
C LEU A 66 -1.15 -20.89 -7.52
N LEU A 67 -1.76 -21.98 -7.07
CA LEU A 67 -3.09 -22.43 -7.51
C LEU A 67 -4.10 -22.34 -6.38
N LYS A 68 -5.22 -21.67 -6.60
CA LYS A 68 -6.42 -21.74 -5.76
C LYS A 68 -7.42 -22.69 -6.40
N LEU A 69 -7.92 -23.66 -5.64
CA LEU A 69 -8.83 -24.67 -6.16
C LEU A 69 -10.15 -24.70 -5.39
N THR A 70 -11.25 -24.57 -6.12
CA THR A 70 -12.61 -24.63 -5.59
C THR A 70 -13.41 -25.68 -6.36
N ARG A 71 -13.81 -26.75 -5.66
CA ARG A 71 -14.72 -27.77 -6.18
C ARG A 71 -16.16 -27.41 -5.81
N ASN A 72 -17.06 -27.48 -6.79
CA ASN A 72 -18.49 -27.19 -6.63
C ASN A 72 -18.72 -25.79 -6.03
N HIS A 73 -18.38 -24.74 -6.79
CA HIS A 73 -18.63 -23.35 -6.38
C HIS A 73 -20.14 -23.10 -6.19
N GLU A 74 -20.46 -22.25 -5.21
CA GLU A 74 -21.81 -21.80 -4.87
C GLU A 74 -22.85 -22.94 -4.70
N PRO A 75 -22.52 -24.02 -3.98
CA PRO A 75 -23.37 -25.21 -3.91
C PRO A 75 -24.75 -24.92 -3.28
N GLU A 76 -24.88 -23.83 -2.52
CA GLU A 76 -26.11 -23.45 -1.84
C GLU A 76 -27.17 -22.90 -2.79
N GLN A 77 -26.79 -22.50 -4.00
CA GLN A 77 -27.74 -22.07 -5.02
C GLN A 77 -28.64 -23.21 -5.48
N GLN A 78 -28.16 -24.46 -5.41
CA GLN A 78 -28.86 -25.65 -5.87
C GLN A 78 -29.30 -25.53 -7.34
N ARG A 79 -28.39 -25.04 -8.20
CA ARG A 79 -28.57 -24.82 -9.63
C ARG A 79 -27.48 -25.52 -10.46
N GLY A 80 -27.87 -26.08 -11.60
CA GLY A 80 -26.90 -26.58 -12.59
C GLY A 80 -25.94 -27.64 -12.06
N GLY A 81 -26.47 -28.79 -11.62
CA GLY A 81 -25.66 -29.94 -11.20
C GLY A 81 -25.04 -29.82 -9.80
N ASP A 82 -25.52 -28.89 -8.97
CA ASP A 82 -25.04 -28.73 -7.60
C ASP A 82 -25.27 -29.99 -6.76
N PRO A 83 -24.29 -30.35 -5.90
CA PRO A 83 -24.42 -31.49 -5.01
C PRO A 83 -25.43 -31.21 -3.89
N THR A 84 -25.99 -32.28 -3.33
CA THR A 84 -26.57 -32.22 -1.98
C THR A 84 -25.49 -31.89 -0.95
N VAL A 85 -25.86 -31.43 0.24
CA VAL A 85 -24.91 -31.17 1.34
C VAL A 85 -24.01 -32.38 1.61
N ALA A 86 -24.58 -33.59 1.69
CA ALA A 86 -23.81 -34.80 1.94
C ALA A 86 -22.80 -35.08 0.82
N GLN A 87 -23.21 -34.93 -0.44
CA GLN A 87 -22.32 -35.10 -1.59
C GLN A 87 -21.22 -34.03 -1.63
N PHE A 88 -21.53 -32.78 -1.25
CA PHE A 88 -20.55 -31.69 -1.17
C PHE A 88 -19.45 -32.00 -0.16
N HIS A 89 -19.82 -32.41 1.06
CA HIS A 89 -18.87 -32.79 2.10
C HIS A 89 -18.03 -34.01 1.70
N ALA A 90 -18.66 -35.04 1.13
CA ALA A 90 -17.96 -36.23 0.65
C ALA A 90 -16.95 -35.89 -0.45
N ALA A 91 -17.34 -35.08 -1.43
CA ALA A 91 -16.49 -34.64 -2.53
C ALA A 91 -15.28 -33.82 -2.06
N TRP A 92 -15.45 -32.97 -1.04
CA TRP A 92 -14.34 -32.20 -0.48
C TRP A 92 -13.41 -33.06 0.37
N ALA A 93 -13.94 -33.99 1.17
CA ALA A 93 -13.12 -34.93 1.92
C ALA A 93 -12.23 -35.79 1.01
N GLU A 94 -12.81 -36.28 -0.08
CA GLU A 94 -12.08 -37.05 -1.09
C GLU A 94 -10.97 -36.22 -1.76
N LEU A 95 -11.27 -34.98 -2.16
CA LEU A 95 -10.31 -34.08 -2.80
C LEU A 95 -9.15 -33.71 -1.87
N VAL A 96 -9.46 -33.30 -0.63
CA VAL A 96 -8.45 -32.89 0.34
C VAL A 96 -7.53 -34.07 0.69
N ALA A 97 -8.10 -35.27 0.88
CA ALA A 97 -7.31 -36.48 1.13
C ALA A 97 -6.40 -36.82 -0.06
N ALA A 98 -6.91 -36.76 -1.28
CA ALA A 98 -6.14 -37.09 -2.48
C ALA A 98 -5.02 -36.09 -2.79
N LEU A 99 -5.16 -34.84 -2.36
CA LEU A 99 -4.14 -33.80 -2.53
C LEU A 99 -3.19 -33.66 -1.34
N ALA A 100 -3.37 -34.40 -0.25
CA ALA A 100 -2.57 -34.21 0.97
C ALA A 100 -1.05 -34.40 0.73
N ASP A 101 -0.69 -35.38 -0.10
CA ASP A 101 0.71 -35.78 -0.34
C ASP A 101 1.18 -35.56 -1.78
N VAL A 102 0.44 -34.79 -2.60
CA VAL A 102 0.88 -34.52 -3.97
C VAL A 102 2.07 -33.55 -3.97
N PRO A 103 3.08 -33.75 -4.84
CA PRO A 103 4.15 -32.77 -5.03
C PRO A 103 3.60 -31.38 -5.36
N GLY A 104 4.09 -30.35 -4.68
CA GLY A 104 3.65 -28.97 -4.85
C GLY A 104 2.34 -28.61 -4.13
N ARG A 105 1.87 -29.43 -3.18
CA ARG A 105 0.68 -29.12 -2.34
C ARG A 105 0.81 -27.79 -1.58
N ASP A 106 2.02 -27.38 -1.20
CA ASP A 106 2.33 -26.10 -0.57
C ASP A 106 2.14 -24.90 -1.52
N GLU A 107 2.13 -25.15 -2.83
CA GLU A 107 1.79 -24.18 -3.87
C GLU A 107 0.29 -24.20 -4.23
N MET A 108 -0.54 -24.87 -3.43
CA MET A 108 -1.97 -24.99 -3.64
C MET A 108 -2.74 -24.48 -2.42
N LEU A 109 -3.80 -23.73 -2.67
CA LEU A 109 -4.76 -23.29 -1.66
C LEU A 109 -6.12 -23.87 -2.01
N LEU A 110 -6.69 -24.64 -1.09
CA LEU A 110 -7.97 -25.31 -1.26
C LEU A 110 -9.04 -24.56 -0.46
N GLY A 111 -10.17 -24.23 -1.08
CA GLY A 111 -11.25 -23.57 -0.34
C GLY A 111 -12.57 -23.52 -1.10
N PRO A 112 -13.70 -23.60 -0.37
CA PRO A 112 -15.02 -23.45 -0.97
C PRO A 112 -15.25 -21.99 -1.35
N VAL A 113 -16.17 -21.76 -2.29
CA VAL A 113 -16.69 -20.42 -2.60
C VAL A 113 -18.20 -20.45 -2.47
N TYR A 114 -18.73 -19.50 -1.72
CA TYR A 114 -20.13 -19.42 -1.33
C TYR A 114 -20.79 -18.12 -1.81
N THR A 115 -22.11 -18.15 -1.96
CA THR A 115 -22.87 -16.91 -2.15
C THR A 115 -23.13 -16.22 -0.84
N ARG A 116 -22.74 -14.96 -0.73
CA ARG A 116 -23.08 -14.15 0.44
C ARG A 116 -24.59 -14.08 0.68
N TYR A 117 -25.37 -14.00 -0.39
CA TYR A 117 -26.83 -13.84 -0.36
C TYR A 117 -27.56 -15.00 0.33
N TRP A 118 -27.14 -16.24 0.08
CA TRP A 118 -27.77 -17.39 0.72
C TRP A 118 -27.58 -17.34 2.24
N TRP A 119 -26.37 -16.96 2.69
CA TRP A 119 -26.00 -16.90 4.10
C TRP A 119 -26.68 -15.74 4.83
N GLU A 120 -26.93 -14.61 4.16
CA GLU A 120 -27.77 -13.52 4.68
C GLU A 120 -29.20 -14.00 4.98
N LYS A 121 -29.76 -14.85 4.12
CA LYS A 121 -31.12 -15.38 4.26
C LYS A 121 -31.25 -16.50 5.29
N HIS A 122 -30.15 -17.17 5.62
CA HIS A 122 -30.11 -18.31 6.53
C HIS A 122 -29.10 -18.06 7.65
N PRO A 123 -29.28 -17.00 8.46
CA PRO A 123 -28.34 -16.66 9.51
C PRO A 123 -28.20 -17.83 10.50
N GLY A 124 -26.96 -18.18 10.83
CA GLY A 124 -26.63 -19.30 11.71
C GLY A 124 -26.66 -20.69 11.06
N ASP A 125 -27.15 -20.84 9.84
CA ASP A 125 -27.04 -22.11 9.11
C ASP A 125 -25.57 -22.31 8.68
N ARG A 126 -25.00 -23.46 9.06
CA ARG A 126 -23.60 -23.83 8.78
C ARG A 126 -23.50 -25.15 8.02
N ARG A 127 -24.61 -25.66 7.46
CA ARG A 127 -24.60 -26.98 6.81
C ARG A 127 -23.60 -27.09 5.65
N TRP A 128 -23.32 -25.98 4.98
CA TRP A 128 -22.39 -25.92 3.85
C TRP A 128 -20.94 -25.69 4.27
N LEU A 129 -20.68 -25.26 5.50
CA LEU A 129 -19.33 -25.02 5.99
C LEU A 129 -18.56 -26.35 6.06
N LEU A 130 -17.43 -26.44 5.36
CA LEU A 130 -16.64 -27.66 5.31
C LEU A 130 -16.07 -28.04 6.67
N ARG A 131 -15.99 -29.36 6.91
CA ARG A 131 -15.44 -29.96 8.14
C ARG A 131 -14.03 -30.53 7.96
N VAL A 132 -13.45 -30.32 6.78
CA VAL A 132 -12.09 -30.73 6.42
C VAL A 132 -11.17 -29.52 6.41
N PRO A 133 -9.85 -29.68 6.62
CA PRO A 133 -8.91 -28.57 6.56
C PRO A 133 -8.94 -27.90 5.18
N VAL A 134 -9.14 -26.58 5.18
CA VAL A 134 -9.13 -25.73 4.01
C VAL A 134 -8.28 -24.49 4.29
N ASP A 135 -7.70 -23.94 3.23
CA ASP A 135 -6.77 -22.81 3.29
C ASP A 135 -7.48 -21.45 3.23
N PHE A 136 -8.71 -21.42 2.69
CA PHE A 136 -9.54 -20.22 2.65
C PHE A 136 -11.04 -20.53 2.63
N VAL A 137 -11.87 -19.53 2.91
CA VAL A 137 -13.30 -19.51 2.58
C VAL A 137 -13.61 -18.34 1.63
N GLY A 138 -14.06 -18.65 0.42
CA GLY A 138 -14.31 -17.67 -0.63
C GLY A 138 -15.76 -17.20 -0.69
N TRP A 139 -15.95 -15.98 -1.17
CA TRP A 139 -17.27 -15.34 -1.23
C TRP A 139 -17.51 -14.62 -2.55
N ASP A 140 -18.69 -14.80 -3.10
CA ASP A 140 -19.20 -13.99 -4.20
C ASP A 140 -20.01 -12.82 -3.62
N VAL A 141 -19.53 -11.60 -3.88
CA VAL A 141 -19.95 -10.35 -3.25
C VAL A 141 -20.34 -9.33 -4.31
N TYR A 142 -21.65 -9.07 -4.38
CA TYR A 142 -22.24 -8.14 -5.34
C TYR A 142 -22.98 -7.00 -4.66
N SER A 143 -22.97 -5.82 -5.28
CA SER A 143 -23.77 -4.68 -4.86
C SER A 143 -24.67 -4.17 -5.99
N ASP A 144 -25.94 -3.99 -5.70
CA ASP A 144 -26.84 -3.26 -6.59
C ASP A 144 -26.53 -1.74 -6.60
N LEU A 145 -27.39 -0.94 -7.24
CA LEU A 145 -27.27 0.52 -7.31
C LEU A 145 -27.20 1.21 -5.94
N GLY A 146 -27.55 0.51 -4.85
CA GLY A 146 -27.48 1.03 -3.49
C GLY A 146 -26.07 1.11 -2.90
N TYR A 147 -25.05 0.57 -3.58
CA TYR A 147 -23.63 0.57 -3.15
C TYR A 147 -23.44 0.31 -1.65
N ARG A 148 -23.95 -0.84 -1.17
CA ARG A 148 -23.90 -1.16 0.26
C ARG A 148 -22.47 -1.12 0.78
N SER A 149 -22.28 -0.62 2.01
CA SER A 149 -20.95 -0.37 2.56
C SER A 149 -20.10 -1.66 2.67
N PRO A 150 -18.75 -1.55 2.62
CA PRO A 150 -17.89 -2.71 2.86
C PRO A 150 -18.10 -3.38 4.21
N ALA A 151 -18.44 -2.62 5.26
CA ALA A 151 -18.69 -3.17 6.59
C ALA A 151 -19.88 -4.15 6.59
N ASP A 152 -20.91 -3.83 5.81
CA ASP A 152 -22.10 -4.65 5.63
C ASP A 152 -21.82 -5.84 4.69
N LEU A 153 -21.23 -5.59 3.52
CA LEU A 153 -20.94 -6.65 2.54
C LEU A 153 -19.88 -7.66 3.01
N LEU A 154 -18.96 -7.27 3.89
CA LEU A 154 -17.93 -8.17 4.44
C LEU A 154 -18.30 -8.75 5.80
N SER A 155 -19.48 -8.44 6.35
CA SER A 155 -19.92 -8.91 7.68
C SER A 155 -19.89 -10.44 7.80
N ILE A 156 -20.51 -11.16 6.86
CA ILE A 156 -20.54 -12.62 6.83
C ILE A 156 -19.14 -13.21 6.60
N PRO A 157 -18.35 -12.77 5.58
CA PRO A 157 -16.97 -13.22 5.43
C PRO A 157 -16.13 -13.09 6.71
N ARG A 158 -16.22 -11.95 7.39
CA ARG A 158 -15.52 -11.69 8.66
C ARG A 158 -16.01 -12.60 9.78
N GLN A 159 -17.31 -12.78 9.89
CA GLN A 159 -17.90 -13.67 10.90
C GLN A 159 -17.40 -15.11 10.71
N VAL A 160 -17.47 -15.64 9.49
CA VAL A 160 -17.04 -17.02 9.22
C VAL A 160 -15.52 -17.17 9.40
N ALA A 161 -14.73 -16.17 8.98
CA ALA A 161 -13.29 -16.18 9.23
C ALA A 161 -12.96 -16.18 10.73
N ALA A 162 -13.69 -15.40 11.55
CA ALA A 162 -13.53 -15.39 13.00
C ALA A 162 -13.98 -16.71 13.65
N GLU A 163 -15.09 -17.30 13.19
CA GLU A 163 -15.62 -18.58 13.69
C GLU A 163 -14.70 -19.76 13.39
N THR A 164 -14.05 -19.77 12.22
CA THR A 164 -13.25 -20.90 11.74
C THR A 164 -11.75 -20.74 11.93
N GLY A 165 -11.26 -19.50 12.11
CA GLY A 165 -9.84 -19.17 12.04
C GLY A 165 -9.24 -19.25 10.62
N VAL A 166 -10.07 -19.53 9.60
CA VAL A 166 -9.65 -19.65 8.21
C VAL A 166 -9.79 -18.28 7.52
N PRO A 167 -8.78 -17.77 6.80
CA PRO A 167 -8.87 -16.48 6.13
C PRO A 167 -9.91 -16.51 5.01
N TYR A 168 -10.53 -15.37 4.73
CA TYR A 168 -11.47 -15.25 3.62
C TYR A 168 -10.82 -14.67 2.36
N LEU A 169 -11.47 -14.88 1.22
CA LEU A 169 -11.24 -14.11 0.00
C LEU A 169 -12.56 -13.71 -0.67
N VAL A 170 -12.51 -12.71 -1.53
CA VAL A 170 -13.63 -12.34 -2.39
C VAL A 170 -13.35 -12.88 -3.79
N ALA A 171 -14.05 -13.95 -4.14
CA ALA A 171 -13.85 -14.72 -5.35
C ALA A 171 -14.56 -14.07 -6.56
N GLU A 172 -15.67 -13.38 -6.32
CA GLU A 172 -16.29 -12.44 -7.24
C GLU A 172 -16.63 -11.14 -6.50
N LEU A 173 -16.23 -10.03 -7.10
CA LEU A 173 -16.62 -8.68 -6.70
C LEU A 173 -17.33 -8.03 -7.88
N GLY A 174 -18.51 -7.46 -7.64
CA GLY A 174 -19.22 -6.69 -8.66
C GLY A 174 -20.08 -5.58 -8.05
N ALA A 175 -20.19 -4.47 -8.77
CA ALA A 175 -21.18 -3.41 -8.54
C ALA A 175 -21.88 -3.02 -9.88
N LEU A 176 -23.19 -2.79 -9.89
CA LEU A 176 -23.90 -2.30 -11.09
C LEU A 176 -23.38 -0.90 -11.47
N PRO A 177 -23.40 -0.47 -12.73
CA PRO A 177 -22.89 0.84 -13.13
C PRO A 177 -23.77 1.98 -12.57
N GLY A 178 -23.15 3.04 -12.06
CA GLY A 178 -23.86 4.20 -11.54
C GLY A 178 -22.98 5.17 -10.75
N ALA A 179 -23.55 6.30 -10.35
CA ALA A 179 -22.86 7.33 -9.59
C ALA A 179 -22.41 6.76 -8.22
N GLY A 180 -21.10 6.73 -7.98
CA GLY A 180 -20.51 6.22 -6.73
C GLY A 180 -19.80 4.87 -6.84
N ARG A 181 -19.93 4.14 -7.96
CA ARG A 181 -19.24 2.85 -8.18
C ARG A 181 -17.74 2.96 -7.95
N ALA A 182 -17.09 3.97 -8.51
CA ALA A 182 -15.66 4.22 -8.35
C ALA A 182 -15.21 4.33 -6.88
N ALA A 183 -15.92 5.13 -6.09
CA ALA A 183 -15.63 5.32 -4.66
C ALA A 183 -15.87 4.01 -3.89
N TRP A 184 -16.96 3.31 -4.20
CA TRP A 184 -17.29 2.03 -3.60
C TRP A 184 -16.23 0.96 -3.91
N MET A 185 -15.74 0.87 -5.15
CA MET A 185 -14.70 -0.10 -5.55
C MET A 185 -13.43 0.09 -4.72
N ARG A 186 -12.97 1.34 -4.55
CA ARG A 186 -11.82 1.67 -3.71
C ARG A 186 -12.04 1.28 -2.26
N ALA A 187 -13.21 1.60 -1.71
CA ALA A 187 -13.55 1.28 -0.33
C ALA A 187 -13.61 -0.24 -0.08
N MET A 188 -14.16 -1.02 -1.01
CA MET A 188 -14.20 -2.48 -0.93
C MET A 188 -12.81 -3.08 -0.94
N VAL A 189 -11.96 -2.70 -1.90
CA VAL A 189 -10.59 -3.24 -2.00
C VAL A 189 -9.75 -2.85 -0.78
N ALA A 190 -9.88 -1.61 -0.30
CA ALA A 190 -9.22 -1.17 0.93
C ALA A 190 -9.67 -1.96 2.15
N ALA A 191 -10.97 -2.23 2.31
CA ALA A 191 -11.50 -3.00 3.42
C ALA A 191 -11.00 -4.46 3.39
N ILE A 192 -11.04 -5.11 2.22
CA ILE A 192 -10.52 -6.48 2.05
C ILE A 192 -9.03 -6.53 2.39
N ALA A 193 -8.24 -5.55 1.95
CA ALA A 193 -6.82 -5.48 2.25
C ALA A 193 -6.54 -5.24 3.76
N ALA A 194 -7.33 -4.38 4.40
CA ALA A 194 -7.23 -4.09 5.83
C ALA A 194 -7.48 -5.35 6.68
N ASP A 195 -8.48 -6.15 6.31
CA ASP A 195 -8.82 -7.40 6.97
C ASP A 195 -7.79 -8.52 6.73
N GLY A 196 -6.87 -8.33 5.77
CA GLY A 196 -5.93 -9.36 5.36
C GLY A 196 -6.55 -10.43 4.45
N GLY A 197 -7.67 -10.12 3.78
CA GLY A 197 -8.29 -11.01 2.80
C GLY A 197 -7.31 -11.36 1.66
N LEU A 198 -7.36 -12.61 1.20
CA LEU A 198 -6.31 -13.12 0.31
C LEU A 198 -6.39 -12.56 -1.12
N THR A 199 -7.58 -12.17 -1.59
CA THR A 199 -7.83 -11.71 -2.97
C THR A 199 -9.19 -11.00 -3.07
N ALA A 200 -9.30 -10.07 -4.02
CA ALA A 200 -10.56 -9.58 -4.58
C ALA A 200 -10.51 -9.72 -6.11
N CYS A 201 -11.36 -10.56 -6.70
CA CYS A 201 -11.40 -10.77 -8.15
C CYS A 201 -12.66 -10.14 -8.73
N TRP A 202 -12.52 -9.21 -9.68
CA TRP A 202 -13.68 -8.58 -10.31
C TRP A 202 -14.41 -9.54 -11.26
N TYR A 203 -15.74 -9.51 -11.25
CA TYR A 203 -16.57 -10.30 -12.15
C TYR A 203 -16.84 -9.53 -13.46
N HIS A 204 -16.20 -9.96 -14.55
CA HIS A 204 -16.27 -9.32 -15.86
C HIS A 204 -17.34 -9.96 -16.76
N ARG A 205 -18.61 -9.87 -16.36
CA ARG A 205 -19.77 -10.27 -17.18
C ARG A 205 -21.00 -9.43 -16.85
N GLU A 206 -21.99 -9.47 -17.74
CA GLU A 206 -23.31 -8.86 -17.55
C GLU A 206 -23.22 -7.36 -17.21
N GLY A 207 -24.09 -6.84 -16.33
CA GLY A 207 -24.05 -5.44 -15.88
C GLY A 207 -22.80 -5.06 -15.08
N TRP A 208 -21.96 -6.03 -14.74
CA TRP A 208 -20.79 -5.85 -13.87
C TRP A 208 -19.50 -5.65 -14.67
N ASP A 209 -19.53 -5.90 -15.97
CA ASP A 209 -18.33 -5.90 -16.79
C ASP A 209 -17.68 -4.51 -16.84
N LEU A 210 -16.37 -4.48 -16.59
CA LEU A 210 -15.55 -3.26 -16.66
C LEU A 210 -14.84 -3.10 -18.00
N THR A 211 -14.89 -4.09 -18.89
CA THR A 211 -14.27 -3.98 -20.21
C THR A 211 -14.76 -2.70 -20.88
N ASP A 212 -16.07 -2.53 -21.05
CA ASP A 212 -16.62 -1.46 -21.91
C ASP A 212 -17.27 -0.32 -21.13
N GLN A 213 -16.77 -0.04 -19.91
CA GLN A 213 -17.32 0.96 -18.98
C GLN A 213 -16.32 2.11 -18.69
N PRO A 214 -16.81 3.32 -18.34
CA PRO A 214 -15.96 4.46 -17.96
C PRO A 214 -15.12 4.21 -16.70
N ASP A 215 -15.43 3.16 -15.95
CA ASP A 215 -14.74 2.77 -14.71
C ASP A 215 -13.46 1.94 -14.93
N LEU A 216 -13.15 1.53 -16.16
CA LEU A 216 -11.93 0.79 -16.48
C LEU A 216 -10.64 1.47 -15.93
N PRO A 217 -10.41 2.79 -16.15
CA PRO A 217 -9.24 3.47 -15.59
C PRO A 217 -9.21 3.48 -14.06
N VAL A 218 -10.39 3.48 -13.41
CA VAL A 218 -10.49 3.43 -11.94
C VAL A 218 -10.01 2.07 -11.45
N TRP A 219 -10.47 0.98 -12.07
CA TRP A 219 -10.04 -0.36 -11.66
C TRP A 219 -8.56 -0.62 -11.96
N GLN A 220 -8.04 -0.15 -13.10
CA GLN A 220 -6.61 -0.17 -13.39
C GLN A 220 -5.78 0.58 -12.32
N ALA A 221 -6.25 1.74 -11.87
CA ALA A 221 -5.60 2.48 -10.79
C ALA A 221 -5.63 1.70 -9.47
N ILE A 222 -6.76 1.06 -9.12
CA ILE A 222 -6.88 0.21 -7.93
C ILE A 222 -5.91 -0.98 -7.99
N ILE A 223 -5.81 -1.66 -9.14
CA ILE A 223 -4.85 -2.74 -9.34
C ILE A 223 -3.43 -2.22 -9.11
N LYS A 224 -3.06 -1.10 -9.75
CA LYS A 224 -1.75 -0.48 -9.60
C LYS A 224 -1.43 -0.10 -8.15
N GLU A 225 -2.38 0.51 -7.44
CA GLU A 225 -2.26 0.84 -6.02
C GLU A 225 -2.08 -0.41 -5.14
N ALA A 226 -2.72 -1.52 -5.50
CA ALA A 226 -2.60 -2.79 -4.79
C ALA A 226 -1.31 -3.57 -5.11
N THR A 227 -0.63 -3.25 -6.21
CA THR A 227 0.45 -4.05 -6.81
C THR A 227 1.77 -3.33 -6.96
N VAL A 228 1.82 -2.02 -6.67
CA VAL A 228 3.04 -1.23 -6.73
C VAL A 228 3.35 -0.67 -5.35
N THR A 229 4.63 -0.63 -5.01
CA THR A 229 5.07 0.01 -3.78
C THR A 229 4.69 1.51 -3.78
N THR A 230 4.00 1.96 -2.75
CA THR A 230 3.60 3.35 -2.56
C THR A 230 4.02 3.89 -1.19
N ALA A 231 4.08 5.23 -1.06
CA ALA A 231 4.28 5.88 0.22
C ALA A 231 2.96 5.90 1.00
N PRO A 232 2.89 5.37 2.24
CA PRO A 232 1.65 5.40 3.01
C PRO A 232 1.36 6.81 3.54
N PRO A 233 0.07 7.20 3.69
CA PRO A 233 -0.32 8.54 4.16
C PRO A 233 0.34 8.97 5.47
N ASN A 234 0.54 8.05 6.41
CA ASN A 234 1.15 8.36 7.70
C ASN A 234 2.66 8.65 7.62
N LEU A 235 3.42 8.02 6.70
CA LEU A 235 4.81 8.42 6.44
C LEU A 235 4.89 9.72 5.63
N LEU A 236 3.93 9.95 4.73
CA LEU A 236 3.82 11.24 4.05
C LEU A 236 3.57 12.38 5.06
N ALA A 237 2.81 12.14 6.13
CA ALA A 237 2.63 13.10 7.22
C ALA A 237 3.94 13.38 7.98
N VAL A 238 4.76 12.36 8.25
CA VAL A 238 6.11 12.55 8.84
C VAL A 238 6.99 13.38 7.91
N ARG A 239 7.02 13.03 6.62
CA ARG A 239 7.79 13.78 5.61
C ARG A 239 7.35 15.24 5.54
N ALA A 240 6.05 15.49 5.51
CA ALA A 240 5.52 16.84 5.47
C ALA A 240 5.89 17.66 6.71
N LEU A 241 5.78 17.06 7.91
CA LEU A 241 6.21 17.69 9.16
C LEU A 241 7.69 18.06 9.12
N LEU A 242 8.56 17.14 8.74
CA LEU A 242 10.00 17.39 8.67
C LEU A 242 10.35 18.48 7.65
N LEU A 243 9.72 18.48 6.48
CA LEU A 243 9.97 19.50 5.47
C LEU A 243 9.41 20.87 5.85
N ALA A 244 8.28 20.92 6.55
CA ALA A 244 7.72 22.17 7.06
C ALA A 244 8.66 22.85 8.06
N GLU A 245 9.21 22.07 9.00
CA GLU A 245 10.02 22.62 10.10
C GLU A 245 11.51 22.73 9.76
N LEU A 246 12.07 21.75 9.05
CA LEU A 246 13.52 21.66 8.78
C LEU A 246 13.90 22.08 7.36
N GLY A 247 12.94 22.27 6.45
CA GLY A 247 13.22 22.70 5.09
C GLY A 247 13.93 24.06 5.04
N LEU A 248 13.65 24.93 6.02
CA LEU A 248 14.25 26.28 6.12
C LEU A 248 15.69 26.21 6.64
N HIS A 249 16.04 25.04 7.15
CA HIS A 249 17.30 24.73 7.79
C HIS A 249 18.12 23.76 6.93
N GLY A 250 17.82 23.67 5.63
CA GLY A 250 18.62 22.97 4.64
C GLY A 250 18.11 21.58 4.25
N LEU A 251 17.04 21.06 4.87
CA LEU A 251 16.50 19.75 4.52
C LEU A 251 15.77 19.80 3.17
N ALA A 252 16.31 19.17 2.14
CA ALA A 252 15.68 19.18 0.83
C ALA A 252 14.55 18.12 0.72
N PRO A 253 13.50 18.36 -0.08
CA PRO A 253 12.45 17.37 -0.35
C PRO A 253 12.94 16.02 -0.85
N GLY A 254 14.01 15.98 -1.65
CA GLY A 254 14.65 14.75 -2.14
C GLY A 254 15.49 14.01 -1.09
N GLU A 255 15.76 14.67 0.04
CA GLU A 255 16.48 14.08 1.18
C GLU A 255 15.52 13.49 2.23
N VAL A 256 14.21 13.51 1.96
CA VAL A 256 13.18 12.88 2.79
C VAL A 256 12.45 11.81 1.97
N GLY A 257 13.13 10.69 1.73
CA GLY A 257 12.70 9.61 0.84
C GLY A 257 11.87 8.55 1.55
N ILE A 258 10.85 7.99 0.89
CA ILE A 258 9.99 6.92 1.46
C ILE A 258 9.99 5.67 0.57
N VAL A 259 9.86 5.85 -0.74
CA VAL A 259 9.77 4.76 -1.71
C VAL A 259 11.11 4.64 -2.43
N GLY A 260 11.69 3.44 -2.40
CA GLY A 260 12.93 3.16 -3.12
C GLY A 260 12.72 3.27 -4.63
N ASP A 261 13.79 3.49 -5.39
CA ASP A 261 13.70 3.59 -6.84
C ASP A 261 13.10 2.30 -7.48
N PRO A 262 12.58 2.34 -8.72
CA PRO A 262 11.90 1.19 -9.32
C PRO A 262 12.73 -0.09 -9.41
N ALA A 263 14.06 -0.01 -9.44
CA ALA A 263 14.96 -1.18 -9.43
C ALA A 263 15.25 -1.68 -8.02
N HIS A 264 15.02 -0.87 -6.98
CA HIS A 264 15.20 -1.25 -5.59
C HIS A 264 14.40 -2.51 -5.25
N ARG A 265 15.06 -3.49 -4.65
CA ARG A 265 14.47 -4.75 -4.21
C ARG A 265 14.86 -5.02 -2.77
N GLY A 266 13.85 -5.38 -2.00
CA GLY A 266 13.95 -5.71 -0.60
C GLY A 266 14.07 -4.55 0.36
N GLY A 267 13.96 -4.86 1.64
CA GLY A 267 13.98 -3.87 2.72
C GLY A 267 12.71 -3.02 2.84
N TYR A 268 12.75 -2.04 3.74
CA TYR A 268 11.57 -1.27 4.13
C TYR A 268 11.14 -0.21 3.10
N HIS A 269 11.99 0.16 2.14
CA HIS A 269 11.59 1.00 1.00
C HIS A 269 10.73 0.27 -0.04
N CYS A 270 10.58 -1.05 0.09
CA CYS A 270 9.78 -1.90 -0.77
C CYS A 270 8.47 -2.32 -0.08
N GLY A 271 7.37 -2.25 -0.83
CA GLY A 271 6.13 -2.93 -0.57
C GLY A 271 6.19 -4.38 -1.10
N ARG A 272 5.06 -5.08 -0.98
CA ARG A 272 4.92 -6.51 -1.30
C ARG A 272 5.44 -6.91 -2.68
N ASP A 273 5.33 -6.02 -3.65
CA ASP A 273 5.75 -6.21 -5.04
C ASP A 273 7.26 -6.24 -5.24
N ARG A 274 8.03 -5.67 -4.30
CA ARG A 274 9.48 -5.53 -4.43
C ARG A 274 10.29 -6.16 -3.31
N VAL A 275 9.65 -6.70 -2.27
CA VAL A 275 10.34 -7.54 -1.27
C VAL A 275 10.74 -8.89 -1.89
N VAL A 276 11.88 -9.42 -1.47
CA VAL A 276 12.40 -10.70 -1.98
C VAL A 276 12.02 -11.88 -1.09
N SER A 277 12.20 -13.11 -1.58
CA SER A 277 11.99 -14.30 -0.74
C SER A 277 12.96 -14.27 0.45
N GLY A 278 12.45 -14.51 1.66
CA GLY A 278 13.25 -14.47 2.89
C GLY A 278 13.68 -13.07 3.33
N ASP A 279 13.08 -12.00 2.78
CA ASP A 279 13.44 -10.63 3.11
C ASP A 279 13.35 -10.35 4.61
N TYR A 280 14.44 -9.84 5.19
CA TYR A 280 14.54 -9.56 6.61
C TYR A 280 13.46 -8.58 7.10
N SER A 281 13.08 -7.63 6.24
CA SER A 281 12.03 -6.65 6.51
C SER A 281 10.63 -7.26 6.57
N VAL A 282 10.51 -8.57 6.36
CA VAL A 282 9.26 -9.33 6.43
C VAL A 282 9.39 -10.47 7.45
N VAL A 283 10.48 -11.25 7.42
CA VAL A 283 10.54 -12.53 8.14
C VAL A 283 11.02 -12.42 9.59
N GLU A 284 11.76 -11.38 9.95
CA GLU A 284 12.38 -11.27 11.28
C GLU A 284 11.40 -10.82 12.39
N SER A 285 10.22 -10.34 12.04
CA SER A 285 9.19 -9.88 13.00
C SER A 285 7.79 -10.28 12.55
N SER A 286 6.97 -10.72 13.52
CA SER A 286 5.54 -11.00 13.27
C SER A 286 4.76 -9.74 12.88
N ARG A 287 5.12 -8.57 13.42
CA ARG A 287 4.52 -7.28 13.04
C ARG A 287 4.79 -6.94 11.58
N ASP A 288 6.00 -7.24 11.11
CA ASP A 288 6.39 -6.98 9.72
C ASP A 288 5.71 -7.96 8.76
N ARG A 289 5.68 -9.25 9.10
CA ARG A 289 4.98 -10.28 8.31
C ARG A 289 3.48 -10.01 8.19
N ALA A 290 2.81 -9.68 9.31
CA ALA A 290 1.38 -9.39 9.33
C ALA A 290 1.04 -8.06 8.64
N GLY A 291 1.97 -7.10 8.67
CA GLY A 291 1.83 -5.77 8.09
C GLY A 291 2.14 -5.68 6.60
N LEU A 292 2.66 -6.72 5.95
CA LEU A 292 3.10 -6.65 4.57
C LEU A 292 1.96 -6.23 3.62
N SER A 293 2.14 -5.09 2.96
CA SER A 293 1.18 -4.45 2.05
C SER A 293 1.91 -3.86 0.84
N GLY A 294 1.19 -3.15 -0.04
CA GLY A 294 1.80 -2.33 -1.08
C GLY A 294 2.54 -1.10 -0.55
N TYR A 295 2.62 -0.87 0.76
CA TYR A 295 3.31 0.29 1.31
C TYR A 295 4.79 0.04 1.58
N ALA A 296 5.61 1.02 1.21
CA ALA A 296 6.91 1.19 1.83
C ALA A 296 6.72 1.53 3.33
N SER A 297 7.68 1.12 4.13
CA SER A 297 7.76 1.39 5.57
C SER A 297 9.13 1.95 5.97
N GLY A 298 9.91 2.43 4.99
CA GLY A 298 11.18 3.14 5.18
C GLY A 298 11.01 4.64 5.04
N LEU A 299 11.84 5.41 5.74
CA LEU A 299 11.95 6.86 5.66
C LEU A 299 13.43 7.26 5.79
N ASP A 300 13.98 7.89 4.77
CA ASP A 300 15.28 8.54 4.84
C ASP A 300 15.13 9.98 5.29
N VAL A 301 16.10 10.48 6.04
CA VAL A 301 16.23 11.90 6.40
C VAL A 301 17.68 12.31 6.19
N GLY A 302 17.91 13.28 5.30
CA GLY A 302 19.23 13.84 5.00
C GLY A 302 19.59 15.05 5.85
N GLU A 303 20.42 15.92 5.28
CA GLU A 303 21.12 16.97 6.02
C GLU A 303 20.25 18.16 6.38
N PHE A 304 20.49 18.71 7.57
CA PHE A 304 19.95 20.00 7.98
C PHE A 304 20.83 20.59 9.09
N SER A 305 20.67 21.88 9.35
CA SER A 305 21.36 22.58 10.44
C SER A 305 20.49 23.68 11.03
N VAL A 306 20.00 23.45 12.24
CA VAL A 306 19.23 24.39 13.06
C VAL A 306 20.14 24.93 14.16
N ARG A 307 20.13 26.24 14.40
CA ARG A 307 20.77 26.84 15.58
C ARG A 307 19.69 27.35 16.52
N SER A 308 19.57 26.74 17.70
CA SER A 308 18.54 27.06 18.68
C SER A 308 19.08 26.87 20.10
N GLY A 309 18.69 27.74 21.03
CA GLY A 309 19.14 27.66 22.43
C GLY A 309 20.67 27.65 22.60
N GLY A 310 21.42 28.29 21.70
CA GLY A 310 22.89 28.29 21.70
C GLY A 310 23.54 27.00 21.18
N THR A 311 22.76 25.99 20.81
CA THR A 311 23.21 24.69 20.31
C THR A 311 22.92 24.56 18.81
N THR A 312 23.75 23.80 18.10
CA THR A 312 23.49 23.42 16.70
C THR A 312 22.93 22.01 16.67
N HIS A 313 21.76 21.86 16.03
CA HIS A 313 21.09 20.59 15.80
C HIS A 313 21.16 20.25 14.31
N ASN A 314 21.62 19.04 13.99
CA ASN A 314 21.81 18.55 12.63
C ASN A 314 21.43 17.06 12.54
N LEU A 315 21.67 16.43 11.38
CA LEU A 315 21.42 15.01 11.15
C LEU A 315 21.96 14.07 12.26
N ARG A 316 23.13 14.39 12.84
CA ARG A 316 23.83 13.51 13.80
C ARG A 316 23.22 13.65 15.18
N THR A 317 22.97 14.89 15.62
CA THR A 317 22.30 15.13 16.89
C THR A 317 20.86 14.62 16.85
N PHE A 318 20.19 14.75 15.71
CA PHE A 318 18.86 14.23 15.44
C PHE A 318 18.80 12.72 15.56
N SER A 319 19.57 12.00 14.75
CA SER A 319 19.56 10.54 14.74
C SER A 319 20.00 9.95 16.08
N THR A 320 21.00 10.55 16.73
CA THR A 320 21.43 10.14 18.07
C THR A 320 20.34 10.39 19.12
N TRP A 321 19.60 11.50 19.01
CA TRP A 321 18.44 11.74 19.87
C TRP A 321 17.35 10.70 19.63
N MET A 322 17.00 10.44 18.38
CA MET A 322 15.98 9.46 17.99
C MET A 322 16.30 8.06 18.51
N VAL A 323 17.54 7.60 18.31
CA VAL A 323 18.00 6.29 18.80
C VAL A 323 17.94 6.20 20.33
N ARG A 324 18.22 7.28 21.06
CA ARG A 324 18.07 7.29 22.52
C ARG A 324 16.61 7.08 22.96
N GLN A 325 15.65 7.69 22.26
CA GLN A 325 14.22 7.48 22.55
C GLN A 325 13.77 6.06 22.21
N CYS A 326 14.27 5.52 21.12
CA CYS A 326 14.03 4.13 20.72
C CYS A 326 14.58 3.15 21.77
N ALA A 327 15.83 3.35 22.19
CA ALA A 327 16.50 2.50 23.18
C ALA A 327 15.90 2.60 24.59
N SER A 328 15.30 3.73 24.96
CA SER A 328 14.60 3.89 26.24
C SER A 328 13.20 3.26 26.26
N GLY A 329 12.70 2.79 25.11
CA GLY A 329 11.35 2.26 24.99
C GLY A 329 10.27 3.34 25.07
N ALA A 330 10.57 4.57 24.65
CA ALA A 330 9.63 5.68 24.63
C ALA A 330 8.33 5.30 23.89
N ALA A 331 7.18 5.68 24.44
CA ALA A 331 5.88 5.24 23.94
C ALA A 331 5.65 5.65 22.47
N ASP A 332 6.13 6.84 22.10
CA ASP A 332 6.07 7.42 20.75
C ASP A 332 7.11 6.84 19.77
N ALA A 333 8.04 6.01 20.24
CA ALA A 333 9.04 5.32 19.41
C ALA A 333 8.70 3.84 19.15
N ARG A 334 7.60 3.31 19.71
CA ARG A 334 7.24 1.87 19.66
C ARG A 334 6.97 1.31 18.27
N ASP A 335 6.66 2.17 17.31
CA ASP A 335 6.41 1.77 15.93
C ASP A 335 7.66 1.84 15.05
N ILE A 336 8.80 2.32 15.57
CA ILE A 336 10.09 2.27 14.88
C ILE A 336 10.67 0.87 15.04
N ARG A 337 10.98 0.24 13.91
CA ARG A 337 11.61 -1.07 13.84
C ARG A 337 13.13 -0.95 13.91
N GLU A 338 13.70 -0.06 13.11
CA GLU A 338 15.14 0.19 13.12
C GLU A 338 15.47 1.63 12.74
N VAL A 339 16.63 2.08 13.21
CA VAL A 339 17.26 3.33 12.80
C VAL A 339 18.70 3.03 12.44
N ILE A 340 19.07 3.25 11.18
CA ILE A 340 20.46 3.18 10.71
C ILE A 340 20.99 4.60 10.60
N TYR A 341 22.10 4.88 11.30
CA TYR A 341 22.59 6.23 11.51
C TYR A 341 24.11 6.27 11.67
N SER A 342 24.68 7.47 11.59
CA SER A 342 26.09 7.72 11.96
C SER A 342 26.19 8.80 13.04
N PRO A 343 26.55 8.43 14.30
CA PRO A 343 26.66 9.40 15.40
C PRO A 343 27.83 10.37 15.24
N ASP A 344 28.89 9.95 14.56
CA ASP A 344 30.16 10.68 14.39
C ASP A 344 30.43 11.10 12.94
N GLY A 345 29.50 10.79 12.01
CA GLY A 345 29.67 11.01 10.58
C GLY A 345 30.75 10.15 9.93
N ARG A 346 31.13 9.02 10.55
CA ARG A 346 32.16 8.10 10.05
C ARG A 346 31.76 6.64 10.23
N THR A 347 31.23 6.32 11.40
CA THR A 347 30.82 4.98 11.80
C THR A 347 29.33 4.83 11.60
N VAL A 348 28.90 3.83 10.83
CA VAL A 348 27.49 3.49 10.69
C VAL A 348 27.09 2.51 11.79
N ARG A 349 25.93 2.73 12.39
CA ARG A 349 25.33 1.91 13.43
C ARG A 349 23.87 1.66 13.11
N ARG A 350 23.32 0.59 13.66
CA ARG A 350 21.88 0.31 13.64
C ARG A 350 21.37 0.11 15.06
N TRP A 351 20.31 0.82 15.40
CA TRP A 351 19.41 0.39 16.45
C TRP A 351 18.30 -0.46 15.84
N ASP A 352 18.04 -1.65 16.39
CA ASP A 352 17.03 -2.59 15.90
C ASP A 352 16.20 -3.09 17.08
N ALA A 353 14.89 -2.83 17.03
CA ALA A 353 13.95 -3.23 18.07
C ALA A 353 13.90 -4.75 18.30
N CYS A 354 14.24 -5.55 17.30
CA CYS A 354 14.27 -7.02 17.42
C CYS A 354 15.64 -7.56 17.85
N GLY A 355 16.66 -6.71 18.00
CA GLY A 355 18.00 -7.10 18.43
C GLY A 355 18.71 -8.06 17.47
N ARG A 356 18.34 -8.09 16.20
CA ARG A 356 18.91 -8.99 15.18
C ARG A 356 20.10 -8.36 14.45
N ARG A 357 20.15 -7.04 14.36
CA ARG A 357 21.09 -6.30 13.49
C ARG A 357 21.71 -5.10 14.21
N THR A 358 22.96 -4.79 13.86
CA THR A 358 23.77 -3.79 14.58
C THR A 358 24.45 -2.73 13.69
N SER A 359 24.45 -2.90 12.36
CA SER A 359 25.08 -1.96 11.42
C SER A 359 24.31 -1.83 10.10
N GLY A 360 24.77 -0.94 9.22
CA GLY A 360 24.28 -0.74 7.85
C GLY A 360 25.42 -0.45 6.88
N ASP A 361 25.12 -0.15 5.62
CA ASP A 361 26.13 0.24 4.64
C ASP A 361 26.59 1.70 4.81
N GLY A 362 27.65 2.09 4.09
CA GLY A 362 28.30 3.39 4.23
C GLY A 362 27.48 4.61 3.78
N SER A 363 26.36 4.43 3.06
CA SER A 363 25.54 5.56 2.61
C SER A 363 24.88 6.31 3.79
N HIS A 364 24.70 5.62 4.92
CA HIS A 364 24.11 6.13 6.16
C HIS A 364 25.04 7.08 6.95
N VAL A 365 26.18 7.46 6.38
CA VAL A 365 27.01 8.57 6.86
C VAL A 365 26.39 9.94 6.49
N TYR A 366 25.66 9.98 5.37
CA TYR A 366 25.11 11.20 4.77
C TYR A 366 23.59 11.32 4.92
N HIS A 367 22.92 10.26 5.38
CA HIS A 367 21.51 10.28 5.73
C HIS A 367 21.26 9.30 6.89
N THR A 368 20.12 9.45 7.58
CA THR A 368 19.63 8.48 8.55
C THR A 368 18.42 7.77 7.99
N HIS A 369 18.42 6.44 8.06
CA HIS A 369 17.32 5.60 7.60
C HIS A 369 16.48 5.14 8.79
N PHE A 370 15.19 5.40 8.74
CA PHE A 370 14.19 4.86 9.67
C PHE A 370 13.40 3.77 8.97
N SER A 371 13.24 2.64 9.64
CA SER A 371 12.21 1.67 9.29
C SER A 371 11.15 1.65 10.36
N PHE A 372 9.90 1.60 9.93
CA PHE A 372 8.74 1.41 10.80
C PHE A 372 8.26 -0.02 10.67
N PHE A 373 7.70 -0.57 11.75
CA PHE A 373 7.02 -1.87 11.64
C PHE A 373 5.89 -1.78 10.62
N ARG A 374 5.82 -2.75 9.70
CA ARG A 374 4.86 -2.71 8.59
C ARG A 374 3.40 -2.74 9.05
N ASP A 375 3.11 -3.28 10.24
CA ASP A 375 1.75 -3.25 10.80
C ASP A 375 1.30 -1.82 11.13
N ALA A 376 2.21 -0.96 11.59
CA ALA A 376 1.93 0.42 11.93
C ALA A 376 1.65 1.27 10.69
N THR A 377 2.43 1.07 9.62
CA THR A 377 2.19 1.71 8.32
C THR A 377 0.88 1.24 7.71
N LYS A 378 0.64 -0.08 7.65
CA LYS A 378 -0.62 -0.67 7.15
C LYS A 378 -1.85 -0.21 7.93
N ALA A 379 -1.75 -0.11 9.26
CA ALA A 379 -2.86 0.31 10.11
C ALA A 379 -3.12 1.83 10.11
N GLY A 380 -2.29 2.62 9.42
CA GLY A 380 -2.45 4.08 9.38
C GLY A 380 -2.21 4.75 10.74
N ARG A 381 -1.40 4.17 11.62
CA ARG A 381 -1.07 4.78 12.92
C ARG A 381 -0.36 6.12 12.72
N ASP A 382 -0.54 7.06 13.64
CA ASP A 382 0.18 8.33 13.60
C ASP A 382 1.66 8.12 13.95
N LEU A 383 2.54 8.36 12.97
CA LEU A 383 3.99 8.18 13.07
C LEU A 383 4.73 9.50 13.36
N THR A 384 4.01 10.62 13.44
CA THR A 384 4.58 11.94 13.71
C THR A 384 4.99 12.24 15.16
N PRO A 385 4.47 11.60 16.23
CA PRO A 385 4.67 12.07 17.61
C PRO A 385 6.13 12.22 18.04
N LEU A 386 6.99 11.23 17.74
CA LEU A 386 8.40 11.29 18.10
C LEU A 386 9.12 12.46 17.41
N PHE A 387 8.81 12.69 16.14
CA PHE A 387 9.38 13.80 15.36
C PHE A 387 8.89 15.15 15.86
N ARG A 388 7.59 15.28 16.20
CA ARG A 388 7.05 16.49 16.83
C ARG A 388 7.75 16.79 18.15
N ARG A 389 7.97 15.77 18.99
CA ARG A 389 8.68 15.94 20.26
C ARG A 389 10.12 16.38 20.08
N TYR A 390 10.84 15.81 19.12
CA TYR A 390 12.19 16.29 18.77
C TYR A 390 12.17 17.77 18.37
N LEU A 391 11.28 18.14 17.45
CA LEU A 391 11.16 19.50 16.93
C LEU A 391 10.81 20.51 18.05
N ALA A 392 9.97 20.10 19.00
CA ALA A 392 9.65 20.91 20.17
C ALA A 392 10.85 21.06 21.11
N GLU A 393 11.59 19.97 21.36
CA GLU A 393 12.76 19.98 22.24
C GLU A 393 13.90 20.86 21.71
N ILE A 394 14.07 20.91 20.39
CA ILE A 394 15.04 21.82 19.76
C ILE A 394 14.50 23.24 19.56
N GLY A 395 13.29 23.54 20.05
CA GLY A 395 12.70 24.87 20.05
C GLY A 395 12.16 25.35 18.71
N LEU A 396 11.87 24.45 17.77
CA LEU A 396 11.20 24.80 16.51
C LEU A 396 9.68 24.80 16.64
N THR A 397 9.11 24.00 17.55
CA THR A 397 7.66 23.94 17.81
C THR A 397 7.34 24.06 19.30
N THR A 398 6.11 24.41 19.65
CA THR A 398 5.63 24.39 21.05
C THR A 398 4.83 23.13 21.32
N THR A 399 4.97 22.53 22.50
CA THR A 399 4.29 21.27 22.88
C THR A 399 2.76 21.39 23.03
N GLU A 400 2.21 22.61 22.99
CA GLU A 400 0.77 22.92 22.96
C GLU A 400 0.23 23.20 21.53
N GLY A 401 1.09 23.08 20.52
CA GLY A 401 1.00 23.78 19.24
C GLY A 401 0.18 23.13 18.12
N VAL A 402 -1.07 22.72 18.34
CA VAL A 402 -2.03 22.61 17.21
C VAL A 402 -2.64 23.99 16.91
N ALA A 403 -2.79 24.83 17.94
CA ALA A 403 -3.33 26.19 17.80
C ALA A 403 -2.32 27.21 17.22
N GLN A 404 -1.02 26.93 17.24
CA GLN A 404 0.02 27.80 16.68
C GLN A 404 0.38 27.49 15.22
N MET A 405 -0.11 26.39 14.63
CA MET A 405 0.10 26.05 13.21
C MET A 405 -0.77 26.88 12.27
N PHE A 406 -1.90 27.37 12.79
CA PHE A 406 -2.88 28.11 12.04
C PHE A 406 -2.58 29.60 12.05
N CYS A 407 -2.90 30.25 10.94
CA CYS A 407 -2.71 31.67 10.78
C CYS A 407 -3.84 32.22 9.90
N LYS A 408 -4.11 33.52 10.04
CA LYS A 408 -5.06 34.24 9.21
C LYS A 408 -4.41 35.48 8.62
N HIS A 409 -5.06 36.05 7.61
CA HIS A 409 -4.65 37.31 7.01
C HIS A 409 -4.43 38.38 8.09
N GLY A 410 -3.28 39.05 8.02
CA GLY A 410 -2.82 40.01 9.01
C GLY A 410 -1.88 39.44 10.07
N ASP A 411 -1.83 38.11 10.27
CA ASP A 411 -0.92 37.48 11.22
C ASP A 411 0.55 37.61 10.77
N ARG A 412 1.47 37.50 11.73
CA ARG A 412 2.92 37.47 11.50
C ARG A 412 3.57 36.41 12.38
N GLY A 413 4.61 35.77 11.88
CA GLY A 413 5.40 34.79 12.64
C GLY A 413 5.80 33.57 11.83
N GLU A 414 6.42 32.60 12.50
CA GLU A 414 6.92 31.38 11.86
C GLU A 414 5.79 30.50 11.30
N ASN A 415 4.60 30.52 11.88
CA ASN A 415 3.42 29.82 11.37
C ASN A 415 2.99 30.33 9.99
N VAL A 416 3.08 31.64 9.77
CA VAL A 416 2.84 32.24 8.44
C VAL A 416 3.97 31.86 7.48
N ARG A 417 5.22 31.87 7.96
CA ARG A 417 6.38 31.48 7.14
C ARG A 417 6.27 30.02 6.68
N ALA A 418 5.83 29.12 7.56
CA ALA A 418 5.57 27.72 7.25
C ALA A 418 4.49 27.55 6.17
N LEU A 419 3.37 28.26 6.28
CA LEU A 419 2.33 28.29 5.23
C LEU A 419 2.92 28.80 3.89
N GLN A 420 3.67 29.90 3.93
CA GLN A 420 4.30 30.47 2.75
C GLN A 420 5.24 29.46 2.06
N TYR A 421 6.09 28.78 2.82
CA TYR A 421 6.94 27.72 2.28
C TYR A 421 6.15 26.55 1.72
N ALA A 422 5.12 26.09 2.42
CA ALA A 422 4.26 25.01 1.94
C ALA A 422 3.67 25.38 0.57
N LEU A 423 3.03 26.55 0.48
CA LEU A 423 2.44 27.07 -0.75
C LEU A 423 3.47 27.23 -1.88
N HIS A 424 4.64 27.79 -1.58
CA HIS A 424 5.75 27.89 -2.54
C HIS A 424 6.13 26.51 -3.11
N ASN A 425 6.36 25.54 -2.22
CA ASN A 425 6.80 24.20 -2.57
C ASN A 425 5.77 23.42 -3.39
N ILE A 426 4.47 23.62 -3.13
CA ILE A 426 3.40 22.99 -3.91
C ILE A 426 3.06 23.72 -5.21
N GLY A 427 3.84 24.75 -5.59
CA GLY A 427 3.70 25.47 -6.86
C GLY A 427 2.74 26.66 -6.83
N PHE A 428 2.35 27.12 -5.63
CA PHE A 428 1.50 28.29 -5.42
C PHE A 428 2.30 29.38 -4.69
N PRO A 429 3.20 30.12 -5.36
CA PRO A 429 4.10 31.04 -4.70
C PRO A 429 3.35 32.16 -3.95
N PRO A 430 3.60 32.35 -2.64
CA PRO A 430 2.91 33.34 -1.80
C PRO A 430 3.55 34.73 -1.83
N GLY A 431 4.46 34.99 -2.77
CA GLY A 431 5.35 36.16 -2.73
C GLY A 431 6.59 35.90 -1.87
N THR A 432 7.12 36.94 -1.24
CA THR A 432 8.27 36.85 -0.33
C THR A 432 7.92 36.01 0.90
N ILE A 433 8.82 35.10 1.27
CA ILE A 433 8.63 34.26 2.46
C ILE A 433 9.16 34.98 3.70
N ASP A 434 8.43 36.03 4.09
CA ASP A 434 8.80 36.99 5.13
C ASP A 434 8.13 36.73 6.48
N GLY A 435 7.20 35.77 6.56
CA GLY A 435 6.41 35.49 7.75
C GLY A 435 5.28 36.50 7.99
N THR A 436 4.84 37.26 6.98
CA THR A 436 3.68 38.15 7.05
C THR A 436 2.53 37.65 6.17
N TYR A 437 1.34 37.46 6.76
CA TYR A 437 0.19 36.93 6.03
C TYR A 437 -0.52 38.08 5.32
N GLY A 438 0.08 38.52 4.21
CA GLY A 438 -0.47 39.54 3.32
C GLY A 438 -1.33 38.97 2.19
N ASP A 439 -1.74 39.86 1.28
CA ASP A 439 -2.62 39.53 0.15
C ASP A 439 -2.03 38.47 -0.79
N ALA A 440 -0.70 38.42 -0.91
CA ALA A 440 -0.01 37.44 -1.74
C ALA A 440 -0.13 36.02 -1.17
N THR A 441 0.06 35.84 0.15
CA THR A 441 -0.16 34.56 0.84
C THR A 441 -1.63 34.13 0.75
N ALA A 442 -2.57 35.06 0.93
CA ALA A 442 -4.01 34.78 0.81
C ALA A 442 -4.40 34.33 -0.61
N ALA A 443 -3.89 35.03 -1.63
CA ALA A 443 -4.13 34.67 -3.02
C ALA A 443 -3.53 33.29 -3.37
N ALA A 444 -2.36 32.96 -2.82
CA ALA A 444 -1.73 31.66 -3.01
C ALA A 444 -2.53 30.52 -2.34
N LEU A 445 -2.97 30.69 -1.08
CA LEU A 445 -3.82 29.71 -0.41
C LEU A 445 -5.12 29.47 -1.17
N LYS A 446 -5.79 30.54 -1.58
CA LYS A 446 -7.02 30.47 -2.37
C LYS A 446 -6.82 29.70 -3.68
N LYS A 447 -5.73 29.98 -4.42
CA LYS A 447 -5.41 29.26 -5.66
C LYS A 447 -5.10 27.79 -5.42
N ALA A 448 -4.37 27.49 -4.35
CA ALA A 448 -4.05 26.12 -3.96
C ALA A 448 -5.33 25.32 -3.72
N GLU A 449 -6.22 25.79 -2.85
CA GLU A 449 -7.48 25.11 -2.54
C GLU A 449 -8.43 25.03 -3.75
N ALA A 450 -8.49 26.07 -4.59
CA ALA A 450 -9.27 26.04 -5.83
C ALA A 450 -8.79 24.95 -6.80
N SER A 451 -7.49 24.60 -6.80
CA SER A 451 -6.94 23.56 -7.68
C SER A 451 -7.40 22.13 -7.36
N ILE A 452 -8.07 21.93 -6.21
CA ILE A 452 -8.72 20.67 -5.81
C ILE A 452 -10.25 20.84 -5.69
N GLY A 453 -10.81 21.86 -6.34
CA GLY A 453 -12.26 22.08 -6.41
C GLY A 453 -12.86 22.71 -5.14
N VAL A 454 -12.04 23.23 -4.23
CA VAL A 454 -12.52 23.88 -3.01
C VAL A 454 -12.61 25.39 -3.21
N THR A 455 -13.76 25.98 -2.93
CA THR A 455 -13.92 27.43 -2.90
C THR A 455 -13.53 27.96 -1.52
N SER A 456 -12.47 28.77 -1.43
CA SER A 456 -12.09 29.49 -0.21
C SER A 456 -11.87 30.98 -0.46
N ASP A 457 -11.87 31.77 0.62
CA ASP A 457 -11.50 33.19 0.57
C ASP A 457 -9.99 33.42 0.74
N GLY A 458 -9.23 32.36 1.08
CA GLY A 458 -7.79 32.39 1.34
C GLY A 458 -7.38 33.15 2.60
N LYS A 459 -8.33 33.56 3.45
CA LYS A 459 -8.05 34.43 4.61
C LYS A 459 -7.71 33.69 5.89
N THR A 460 -8.07 32.42 5.99
CA THR A 460 -7.81 31.60 7.17
C THR A 460 -7.12 30.31 6.73
N TYR A 461 -6.01 29.97 7.37
CA TYR A 461 -5.34 28.69 7.26
C TYR A 461 -5.58 27.90 8.56
N ASP A 462 -6.57 27.02 8.52
CA ASP A 462 -7.03 26.19 9.64
C ASP A 462 -6.76 24.69 9.39
N ALA A 463 -7.36 23.80 10.19
CA ALA A 463 -7.14 22.35 10.09
C ALA A 463 -7.60 21.77 8.74
N ASP A 464 -8.66 22.31 8.16
CA ASP A 464 -9.19 21.87 6.87
C ASP A 464 -8.28 22.36 5.74
N SER A 465 -7.87 23.63 5.79
CA SER A 465 -6.88 24.16 4.85
C SER A 465 -5.54 23.43 4.96
N TYR A 466 -5.08 23.10 6.16
CA TYR A 466 -3.91 22.25 6.36
C TYR A 466 -4.08 20.91 5.64
N THR A 467 -5.20 20.21 5.85
CA THR A 467 -5.47 18.91 5.20
C THR A 467 -5.46 19.03 3.68
N ARG A 468 -6.01 20.12 3.13
CA ARG A 468 -6.02 20.40 1.67
C ARG A 468 -4.63 20.70 1.12
N ILE A 469 -3.85 21.53 1.82
CA ILE A 469 -2.46 21.82 1.44
C ILE A 469 -1.63 20.55 1.55
N GLN A 470 -1.83 19.70 2.55
CA GLN A 470 -1.19 18.39 2.64
C GLN A 470 -1.63 17.48 1.48
N ALA A 471 -2.90 17.46 1.08
CA ALA A 471 -3.34 16.70 -0.08
C ALA A 471 -2.69 17.19 -1.39
N LEU A 472 -2.46 18.50 -1.52
CA LEU A 472 -1.71 19.09 -2.64
C LEU A 472 -0.22 18.79 -2.57
N PHE A 473 0.35 18.77 -1.37
CA PHE A 473 1.73 18.37 -1.12
C PHE A 473 1.91 16.91 -1.50
N VAL A 474 1.02 16.04 -1.03
CA VAL A 474 0.94 14.65 -1.46
C VAL A 474 0.76 14.61 -2.97
N LYS A 475 -0.20 15.29 -3.60
CA LYS A 475 -0.37 15.29 -5.06
C LYS A 475 0.88 15.74 -5.84
N ARG A 476 1.61 16.74 -5.32
CA ARG A 476 2.81 17.31 -5.94
C ARG A 476 4.03 16.39 -5.79
N PHE A 477 4.13 15.72 -4.65
CA PHE A 477 5.29 14.94 -4.24
C PHE A 477 5.01 13.43 -4.10
N SER A 478 3.81 12.95 -4.46
CA SER A 478 3.40 11.54 -4.52
C SER A 478 4.06 10.80 -5.67
N ALA A 479 4.72 11.54 -6.57
CA ALA A 479 5.70 10.99 -7.49
C ALA A 479 6.95 10.45 -6.78
N GLY A 480 7.08 10.59 -5.44
CA GLY A 480 8.19 10.07 -4.67
C GLY A 480 9.49 10.65 -5.18
N GLU A 481 9.81 11.88 -4.78
CA GLU A 481 11.15 12.39 -5.11
C GLU A 481 12.20 11.43 -4.55
N ARG A 482 13.10 11.06 -5.46
CA ARG A 482 14.16 10.08 -5.35
C ARG A 482 14.95 10.34 -4.07
N GLY A 483 14.96 9.39 -3.14
CA GLY A 483 16.02 9.35 -2.14
C GLY A 483 17.38 9.27 -2.85
N PRO A 484 18.45 9.89 -2.32
CA PRO A 484 19.77 9.72 -2.89
C PRO A 484 20.11 8.24 -3.02
N LYS A 485 20.73 7.89 -4.16
CA LYS A 485 21.20 6.55 -4.45
C LYS A 485 22.13 6.07 -3.33
N GLY A 486 21.70 5.09 -2.54
CA GLY A 486 22.63 4.19 -1.89
C GLY A 486 23.14 3.22 -2.94
N ASP A 487 24.28 3.50 -3.58
CA ASP A 487 25.00 2.47 -4.35
C ASP A 487 26.52 2.66 -4.26
N PRO A 488 27.28 1.54 -4.26
CA PRO A 488 28.73 1.56 -4.35
C PRO A 488 29.16 1.99 -5.77
N GLY A 489 29.66 3.22 -5.90
CA GLY A 489 30.29 3.72 -7.14
C GLY A 489 29.53 4.89 -7.77
N GLY A 490 30.01 6.11 -7.50
CA GLY A 490 29.52 7.35 -8.11
C GLY A 490 30.19 7.68 -9.44
N LEU A 491 29.48 8.42 -10.28
CA LEU A 491 30.08 9.17 -11.40
C LEU A 491 30.85 10.38 -10.84
N THR A 492 31.97 10.74 -11.46
CA THR A 492 32.80 11.88 -11.04
C THR A 492 32.26 13.21 -11.57
N MET A 493 32.67 14.34 -10.97
CA MET A 493 32.27 15.70 -11.38
C MET A 493 32.59 16.01 -12.87
N ASP A 494 33.58 15.35 -13.47
CA ASP A 494 33.90 15.47 -14.89
C ASP A 494 32.84 14.85 -15.81
N GLN A 495 32.16 13.81 -15.33
CA GLN A 495 31.08 13.16 -16.06
C GLN A 495 29.80 14.03 -16.03
N VAL A 496 29.56 14.73 -14.91
CA VAL A 496 28.49 15.73 -14.79
C VAL A 496 28.74 16.93 -15.70
N ALA A 497 29.99 17.41 -15.81
CA ALA A 497 30.35 18.53 -16.67
C ALA A 497 30.19 18.21 -18.17
N THR A 498 30.51 16.98 -18.57
CA THR A 498 30.36 16.50 -19.95
C THR A 498 28.89 16.44 -20.37
N GLU A 499 28.02 16.01 -19.46
CA GLU A 499 26.59 15.87 -19.73
C GLU A 499 25.84 17.21 -19.67
N LEU A 500 26.31 18.17 -18.85
CA LEU A 500 25.82 19.55 -18.88
C LEU A 500 26.23 20.27 -20.17
N ALA A 501 27.46 20.07 -20.64
CA ALA A 501 27.95 20.64 -21.90
C ALA A 501 27.11 20.14 -23.09
N ALA A 502 26.77 18.85 -23.14
CA ALA A 502 25.93 18.28 -24.19
C ALA A 502 24.51 18.89 -24.26
N ARG A 503 23.95 19.31 -23.11
CA ARG A 503 22.61 19.91 -23.02
C ARG A 503 22.59 21.40 -23.37
N ILE A 504 23.69 22.11 -23.15
CA ILE A 504 23.83 23.52 -23.55
C ILE A 504 23.96 23.65 -25.08
N THR A 505 24.61 22.69 -25.75
CA THR A 505 24.79 22.71 -27.22
C THR A 505 23.52 22.35 -28.00
N ALA A 506 22.53 21.71 -27.38
CA ALA A 506 21.36 21.20 -28.09
C ALA A 506 20.32 22.26 -28.45
N GLY A 507 20.28 23.41 -27.77
CA GLY A 507 19.29 24.48 -28.00
C GLY A 507 17.82 24.01 -27.81
N PRO A 508 16.85 24.94 -27.70
CA PRO A 508 15.44 24.57 -27.59
C PRO A 508 14.93 24.07 -28.96
N ALA A 509 14.46 22.83 -29.02
CA ALA A 509 13.75 22.32 -30.20
C ALA A 509 12.43 23.08 -30.39
N ALA A 510 12.19 23.51 -31.62
CA ALA A 510 11.03 24.30 -32.03
C ALA A 510 9.73 23.47 -32.08
N THR A 511 8.65 24.17 -31.69
CA THR A 511 7.20 23.88 -31.74
C THR A 511 6.66 22.72 -30.94
#